data_AF-A0A7W1ZUI3-F1
#
_entry.id   AF-A0A7W1ZUI3-F1
#
_cell.length_a   1.000
_cell.length_b   1.000
_cell.length_c   1.000
_cell.angle_alpha   90.00
_cell.angle_beta   90.00
_cell.angle_gamma   90.00
#
_symmetry.space_group_name_H-M   'P 1'
#
loop_
_entity.id
_entity.type
_entity.pdbx_description
1 polymer ?
#
loop_
_entity_poly.entity_id
_entity_poly.type
_entity_poly.pdbx_seq_one_letter_code
_entity_poly.pdbx_strand_id
1 'polypeptide(L)' 'MKHLRILALSVTAMVVSIIANAQCSICTKTASQLGEEAGRGLNGGILYLAAAPLLIVGYIGYRWWRNNS' A
#
# COMPACT_ATOMS: atom_id res chain seq x y z
N MET A 1 -17.74 5.16 22.77
CA MET A 1 -16.32 5.37 23.14
C MET A 1 -15.35 4.50 22.32
N LYS A 2 -15.46 3.16 22.35
CA LYS A 2 -14.52 2.25 21.65
C LYS A 2 -14.59 2.36 20.12
N HIS A 3 -15.81 2.35 19.55
CA HIS A 3 -16.02 2.53 18.11
C HIS A 3 -15.58 3.92 17.61
N LEU A 4 -15.79 4.96 18.42
CA LEU A 4 -15.34 6.33 18.09
C LEU A 4 -13.80 6.43 18.05
N ARG A 5 -13.10 5.72 18.94
CA ARG A 5 -11.63 5.63 18.93
C ARG A 5 -11.10 4.87 17.70
N ILE A 6 -11.75 3.77 17.33
CA ILE A 6 -11.39 2.99 16.12
C ILE A 6 -11.64 3.83 14.86
N LEU A 7 -12.76 4.55 14.80
CA LEU A 7 -13.06 5.46 13.70
C LEU A 7 -12.02 6.58 13.60
N ALA A 8 -11.64 7.20 14.73
CA ALA A 8 -10.62 8.24 14.76
C ALA A 8 -9.23 7.72 14.31
N LEU A 9 -8.83 6.52 14.75
CA LEU A 9 -7.58 5.87 14.35
C LEU A 9 -7.55 5.55 12.85
N SER A 10 -8.63 5.01 12.31
CA SER A 10 -8.74 4.68 10.88
C SER A 10 -8.73 5.92 9.99
N VAL A 11 -9.45 6.98 10.36
CA VAL A 11 -9.42 8.26 9.65
C VAL A 11 -8.02 8.88 9.68
N THR A 12 -7.36 8.88 10.84
CA THR A 12 -5.99 9.40 10.98
C THR A 12 -5.01 8.62 10.10
N ALA A 13 -5.11 7.28 10.06
CA ALA A 13 -4.27 6.43 9.20
C ALA A 13 -4.46 6.72 7.70
N MET A 14 -5.71 6.96 7.26
CA MET A 14 -5.99 7.36 5.88
C MET A 14 -5.35 8.71 5.54
N VAL A 15 -5.47 9.72 6.42
CA VAL A 15 -4.88 11.05 6.18
C VAL A 15 -3.35 10.99 6.10
N VAL A 16 -2.70 10.21 6.97
CA VAL A 16 -1.23 10.03 6.96
C VAL A 16 -0.74 9.38 5.67
N SER A 17 -1.56 8.50 5.07
CA SER A 17 -1.21 7.81 3.82
C SER A 17 -1.14 8.75 2.61
N ILE A 18 -1.80 9.91 2.64
CA ILE A 18 -1.83 10.89 1.54
C ILE A 18 -0.49 11.65 1.42
N ILE A 19 0.18 11.85 2.55
CA ILE A 19 1.44 12.62 2.66
C ILE A 19 2.68 11.72 2.89
N ALA A 20 2.49 10.40 2.85
CA ALA A 20 3.58 9.46 3.07
C ALA A 20 4.56 9.47 1.89
N ASN A 21 5.79 9.92 2.13
CA ASN A 21 6.91 9.64 1.23
C ASN A 21 7.20 8.14 1.22
N ALA A 22 7.71 7.61 0.09
CA ALA A 22 8.10 6.20 -0.01
C ALA A 22 9.01 5.81 1.17
N GLN A 23 8.53 4.91 2.03
CA GLN A 23 9.20 4.53 3.27
C GLN A 23 10.34 3.52 3.06
N CYS A 24 10.45 2.93 1.86
CA CYS A 24 11.54 2.00 1.57
C CYS A 24 12.82 2.78 1.24
N SER A 25 13.77 2.79 2.17
CA SER A 25 15.05 3.50 2.06
C SER A 25 15.86 3.09 0.84
N ILE A 26 15.74 1.83 0.38
CA ILE A 26 16.38 1.32 -0.84
C ILE A 26 15.74 1.96 -2.07
N CYS A 27 14.41 1.92 -2.16
CA CYS A 27 13.68 2.47 -3.31
C CYS A 27 13.92 3.97 -3.49
N THR A 28 13.92 4.73 -2.40
CA THR A 28 14.18 6.18 -2.42
C THR A 28 15.61 6.50 -2.89
N LYS A 29 16.60 5.73 -2.43
CA LYS A 29 17.99 5.89 -2.84
C LYS A 29 18.21 5.53 -4.30
N THR A 30 17.58 4.46 -4.78
CA THR A 30 17.67 4.06 -6.19
C THR A 30 16.96 5.07 -7.10
N ALA A 31 15.77 5.53 -6.72
CA ALA A 31 15.02 6.53 -7.49
C ALA A 31 15.80 7.85 -7.65
N SER A 32 16.52 8.31 -6.62
CA SER A 32 17.31 9.54 -6.72
C SER A 32 18.53 9.45 -7.65
N GLN A 33 18.97 8.23 -7.98
CA GLN A 33 20.09 7.99 -8.92
C GLN A 33 19.63 7.82 -10.37
N LEU A 34 18.34 7.60 -10.62
CA LEU A 34 17.77 7.24 -11.93
C LEU A 34 17.26 8.45 -12.74
N GLY A 35 17.21 9.64 -12.15
CA GLY A 35 16.50 10.79 -12.74
C GLY A 35 14.99 10.70 -12.56
N GLU A 36 14.27 11.80 -12.81
CA GLU A 36 12.86 11.92 -12.42
C GLU A 36 11.93 10.95 -13.18
N GLU A 37 12.12 10.79 -14.49
CA GLU A 37 11.27 9.94 -15.33
C GLU A 37 11.40 8.46 -14.96
N ALA A 38 12.63 7.94 -14.90
CA ALA A 38 12.88 6.56 -14.51
C ALA A 38 12.55 6.31 -13.02
N GLY A 39 12.75 7.30 -12.14
CA GLY A 39 12.32 7.24 -10.73
C GLY A 39 10.80 7.12 -10.57
N ARG A 40 10.01 7.83 -11.40
CA ARG A 40 8.55 7.67 -11.44
C ARG A 40 8.14 6.27 -11.92
N GLY A 41 8.80 5.75 -12.95
CA GLY A 41 8.60 4.38 -13.44
C GLY A 41 8.89 3.31 -12.37
N LEU A 42 9.98 3.48 -11.63
CA LEU A 42 10.35 2.59 -10.52
C LEU A 42 9.27 2.57 -9.41
N ASN A 43 8.77 3.75 -9.00
CA ASN A 43 7.70 3.85 -8.00
C ASN A 43 6.42 3.15 -8.46
N GLY A 44 6.06 3.28 -9.75
CA GLY A 44 4.94 2.53 -10.34
C GLY A 44 5.14 1.02 -10.23
N GLY A 45 6.36 0.54 -10.52
CA GLY A 45 6.72 -0.87 -10.38
C GLY A 45 6.60 -1.39 -8.93
N ILE A 46 7.05 -0.62 -7.95
CA ILE A 46 6.94 -0.99 -6.51
C ILE A 46 5.47 -1.13 -6.10
N LEU A 47 4.62 -0.17 -6.48
CA LEU A 47 3.19 -0.23 -6.17
C LEU A 47 2.52 -1.43 -6.83
N TYR A 48 2.87 -1.73 -8.09
CA TYR A 48 2.38 -2.90 -8.79
C TYR A 48 2.74 -4.20 -8.06
N LEU A 49 4.03 -4.35 -7.70
CA LEU A 49 4.53 -5.53 -6.99
C LEU A 49 3.96 -5.66 -5.58
N ALA A 50 3.70 -4.55 -4.88
CA ALA A 50 3.09 -4.56 -3.56
C ALA A 50 1.58 -4.87 -3.60
N ALA A 51 0.86 -4.40 -4.63
CA ALA A 51 -0.56 -4.66 -4.80
C ALA A 51 -0.83 -6.14 -5.17
N ALA A 52 0.02 -6.74 -6.01
CA ALA A 52 -0.15 -8.11 -6.48
C ALA A 52 -0.39 -9.15 -5.36
N PRO A 53 0.46 -9.29 -4.33
CA PRO A 53 0.24 -10.29 -3.27
C PRO A 53 -1.02 -10.00 -2.44
N LEU A 54 -1.36 -8.72 -2.21
CA LEU A 54 -2.58 -8.34 -1.48
C LEU A 54 -3.84 -8.72 -2.26
N LEU A 55 -3.85 -8.48 -3.57
CA LEU A 55 -4.96 -8.86 -4.45
C LEU A 55 -5.11 -10.38 -4.54
N ILE A 56 -4.00 -11.11 -4.65
CA ILE A 56 -4.00 -12.58 -4.72
C ILE A 56 -4.57 -13.16 -3.42
N VAL A 57 -4.03 -12.75 -2.26
CA VAL A 57 -4.49 -13.23 -0.94
C VAL A 57 -5.94 -12.82 -0.70
N GLY A 58 -6.31 -11.59 -1.03
CA GLY A 58 -7.68 -11.09 -0.90
C GLY A 58 -8.68 -11.89 -1.74
N TYR A 59 -8.34 -12.19 -3.00
CA TYR A 59 -9.18 -13.00 -3.88
C TYR A 59 -9.35 -14.44 -3.38
N ILE A 60 -8.25 -15.08 -2.96
CA ILE A 60 -8.27 -16.44 -2.40
C ILE A 60 -9.13 -16.45 -1.13
N GLY A 61 -8.92 -15.50 -0.21
CA GLY A 61 -9.68 -15.38 1.03
C GLY A 61 -11.18 -15.19 0.79
N TYR A 62 -11.55 -14.31 -0.16
CA TYR A 62 -12.94 -14.10 -0.55
C TYR A 62 -13.60 -15.37 -1.12
N ARG A 63 -12.89 -16.07 -2.02
CA ARG A 63 -13.36 -17.34 -2.61
C ARG A 63 -13.55 -18.42 -1.55
N TRP A 64 -12.62 -18.53 -0.61
CA TRP A 64 -12.72 -19.50 0.49
C TRP A 64 -13.92 -19.19 1.39
N TRP A 65 -14.07 -17.94 1.84
CA TRP A 65 -15.20 -17.55 2.68
C TRP A 65 -16.55 -17.84 2.02
N ARG A 66 -16.70 -17.56 0.73
CA ARG A 66 -17.94 -17.80 -0.01
C ARG A 66 -18.21 -19.28 -0.32
N ASN A 67 -17.20 -20.14 -0.27
CA ASN A 67 -17.37 -21.59 -0.43
C ASN A 67 -17.62 -22.29 0.92
N ASN A 68 -17.19 -21.69 2.03
CA ASN A 68 -17.35 -22.22 3.39
C ASN A 68 -18.51 -21.59 4.18
N SER A 69 -19.22 -20.63 3.58
CA SER A 69 -20.50 -20.08 4.07
C SER A 69 -21.66 -20.72 3.30
#